data_AF-A0A2A6BSN9-F1
#
_entry.id   AF-A0A2A6BSN9-F1
#
_cell.length_a   1.000
_cell.length_b   1.000
_cell.length_c   1.000
_cell.angle_alpha   90.00
_cell.angle_beta   90.00
_cell.angle_gamma   90.00
#
_symmetry.space_group_name_H-M   'P 1'
#
loop_
_entity.id
_entity.type
_entity.pdbx_description
1 polymer ?
#
loop_
_entity_poly.entity_id
_entity_poly.type
_entity_poly.pdbx_seq_one_letter_code
_entity_poly.pdbx_strand_id
1 'polypeptide(L)'
;MRDPGSYWKLALEVLEGQDSPRVLRERSVRALYDLFLIDCGDELPQSAGLAERIIAACIDEMKRSYVDPPRDPDIERTIAGTILASLRWMHGRSVAIANLINDEQFLPWVIQCIHDDHPKLHEYAMDLLDGVCCWGSHADRVTMIIRYSSSLRSAFEHVMARKCERLHEAFWAESYWDEDHLFDHCDMAGLIAMSPRSLWASVEQWKGKDEESTASVCCLIMRVYESALDSPKKLQELLGLGHFPMAARFFARLPARDVHSHEDDVFRQILEKHPEFSQQFREATHDGTDGNSTTNIGRNIRPRRDRPGVQYVLEDEDMETL
;
A
#
# COMPACT_ATOMS: atom_id res chain seq x y z
N MET A 1 7.60 16.08 41.10
CA MET A 1 6.89 15.28 40.07
C MET A 1 7.56 13.92 40.02
N ARG A 2 6.79 12.82 39.91
CA ARG A 2 7.39 11.49 39.67
C ARG A 2 8.07 11.51 38.31
N ASP A 3 9.24 10.88 38.21
CA ASP A 3 9.98 10.71 36.97
C ASP A 3 9.07 10.04 35.90
N PRO A 4 8.83 10.68 34.73
CA PRO A 4 8.05 10.10 33.64
C PRO A 4 8.49 8.68 33.27
N GLY A 5 9.81 8.40 33.33
CA GLY A 5 10.37 7.07 33.07
C GLY A 5 9.84 5.97 34.01
N SER A 6 9.36 6.34 35.21
CA SER A 6 8.77 5.39 36.16
C SER A 6 7.41 4.83 35.72
N TYR A 7 6.63 5.58 34.91
CA TYR A 7 5.32 5.14 34.43
C TYR A 7 5.44 4.13 33.30
N TRP A 8 6.34 4.39 32.34
CA TRP A 8 6.69 3.46 31.25
C TRP A 8 7.09 2.09 31.80
N LYS A 9 8.01 2.09 32.77
CA LYS A 9 8.51 0.87 33.39
C LYS A 9 7.41 0.10 34.14
N LEU A 10 6.58 0.80 34.92
CA LEU A 10 5.49 0.16 35.67
C LEU A 10 4.46 -0.50 34.74
N ALA A 11 4.03 0.19 33.69
CA ALA A 11 3.06 -0.36 32.74
C ALA A 11 3.64 -1.59 32.01
N LEU A 12 4.92 -1.51 31.62
CA LEU A 12 5.61 -2.61 30.96
C LEU A 12 5.81 -3.83 31.87
N GLU A 13 6.19 -3.64 33.14
CA GLU A 13 6.32 -4.73 34.12
C GLU A 13 5.00 -5.50 34.29
N VAL A 14 3.86 -4.81 34.24
CA VAL A 14 2.54 -5.45 34.30
C VAL A 14 2.26 -6.29 33.05
N LEU A 15 2.65 -5.84 31.85
CA LEU A 15 2.43 -6.59 30.60
C LEU A 15 3.38 -7.78 30.43
N GLU A 16 4.62 -7.65 30.89
CA GLU A 16 5.63 -8.72 30.90
C GLU A 16 5.31 -9.78 31.98
N GLY A 17 4.55 -9.41 33.01
CA GLY A 17 4.12 -10.32 34.07
C GLY A 17 3.11 -11.37 33.56
N GLN A 18 3.50 -12.65 33.57
CA GLN A 18 2.65 -13.76 33.11
C GLN A 18 1.35 -13.92 33.94
N ASP A 19 1.42 -13.61 35.24
CA ASP A 19 0.30 -13.80 36.18
C ASP A 19 -0.55 -12.53 36.38
N SER A 20 -0.24 -11.43 35.67
CA SER A 20 -0.99 -10.19 35.79
C SER A 20 -2.45 -10.40 35.33
N PRO A 21 -3.48 -10.04 36.12
CA PRO A 21 -4.87 -10.10 35.68
C PRO A 21 -5.10 -9.36 34.36
N ARG A 22 -5.96 -9.92 33.47
CA ARG A 22 -6.31 -9.33 32.16
C ARG A 22 -6.65 -7.85 32.25
N VAL A 23 -7.52 -7.47 33.20
CA VAL A 23 -7.93 -6.06 33.41
C VAL A 23 -6.74 -5.13 33.70
N LEU A 24 -5.71 -5.61 34.41
CA LEU A 24 -4.51 -4.81 34.68
C LEU A 24 -3.65 -4.69 33.42
N ARG A 25 -3.49 -5.76 32.65
CA ARG A 25 -2.77 -5.72 31.37
C ARG A 25 -3.44 -4.78 30.38
N GLU A 26 -4.75 -4.87 30.19
CA GLU A 26 -5.49 -3.98 29.29
C GLU A 26 -5.35 -2.51 29.70
N ARG A 27 -5.37 -2.21 31.00
CA ARG A 27 -5.11 -0.86 31.53
C ARG A 27 -3.67 -0.41 31.26
N SER A 28 -2.70 -1.32 31.35
CA SER A 28 -1.30 -1.02 31.02
C SER A 28 -1.08 -0.73 29.55
N VAL A 29 -1.71 -1.46 28.63
CA VAL A 29 -1.65 -1.12 27.19
C VAL A 29 -2.22 0.28 26.95
N ARG A 30 -3.40 0.59 27.52
CA ARG A 30 -4.01 1.93 27.43
C ARG A 30 -3.10 3.01 28.00
N ALA A 31 -2.48 2.75 29.16
CA ALA A 31 -1.56 3.70 29.78
C ALA A 31 -0.32 3.95 28.90
N LEU A 32 0.26 2.90 28.28
CA LEU A 32 1.37 3.06 27.34
C LEU A 32 0.97 3.89 26.12
N TYR A 33 -0.21 3.63 25.57
CA TYR A 33 -0.73 4.40 24.45
C TYR A 33 -0.95 5.88 24.81
N ASP A 34 -1.57 6.15 25.96
CA ASP A 34 -1.79 7.51 26.45
C ASP A 34 -0.47 8.23 26.72
N LEU A 35 0.55 7.52 27.23
CA LEU A 35 1.89 8.08 27.41
C LEU A 35 2.49 8.50 26.06
N PHE A 36 2.35 7.71 25.00
CA PHE A 36 2.77 8.14 23.65
C PHE A 36 2.02 9.39 23.17
N LEU A 37 0.73 9.53 23.45
CA LEU A 37 -0.05 10.70 23.05
C LEU A 37 0.33 11.97 23.82
N ILE A 38 0.72 11.83 25.10
CA ILE A 38 1.07 12.95 25.98
C ILE A 38 2.55 13.36 25.77
N ASP A 39 3.45 12.38 25.66
CA ASP A 39 4.90 12.57 25.55
C ASP A 39 5.38 12.67 24.09
N CYS A 40 4.56 13.16 23.15
CA CYS A 40 4.96 13.47 21.77
C CYS A 40 6.07 14.55 21.64
N GLY A 41 6.77 14.92 22.72
CA GLY A 41 7.92 15.83 22.71
C GLY A 41 9.26 15.11 22.63
N ASP A 42 10.32 15.84 22.31
CA ASP A 42 11.68 15.34 22.01
C ASP A 42 12.40 14.58 23.18
N GLU A 43 11.78 14.47 24.35
CA GLU A 43 12.40 13.92 25.58
C GLU A 43 11.79 12.58 26.03
N LEU A 44 11.58 11.65 25.09
CA LEU A 44 11.25 10.27 25.47
C LEU A 44 12.40 9.62 26.25
N PRO A 45 12.11 8.68 27.19
CA PRO A 45 13.15 8.04 27.98
C PRO A 45 14.19 7.36 27.09
N GLN A 46 15.45 7.78 27.16
CA GLN A 46 16.56 7.20 26.40
C GLN A 46 16.97 5.78 26.88
N SER A 47 16.04 5.01 27.45
CA SER A 47 16.33 3.63 27.80
C SER A 47 16.44 2.77 26.54
N ALA A 48 17.66 2.34 26.25
CA ALA A 48 17.94 1.44 25.14
C ALA A 48 17.00 0.21 25.20
N GLY A 49 16.29 -0.05 24.10
CA GLY A 49 15.44 -1.23 23.97
C GLY A 49 14.00 -1.07 24.50
N LEU A 50 13.60 0.10 25.01
CA LEU A 50 12.25 0.26 25.59
C LEU A 50 11.15 0.09 24.54
N ALA A 51 11.30 0.68 23.36
CA ALA A 51 10.33 0.55 22.27
C ALA A 51 10.19 -0.92 21.81
N GLU A 52 11.31 -1.62 21.65
CA GLU A 52 11.33 -3.03 21.26
C GLU A 52 10.63 -3.92 22.32
N ARG A 53 10.83 -3.63 23.62
CA ARG A 53 10.12 -4.33 24.70
C ARG A 53 8.63 -4.03 24.72
N ILE A 54 8.24 -2.78 24.48
CA ILE A 54 6.82 -2.40 24.37
C ILE A 54 6.16 -3.17 23.22
N ILE A 55 6.80 -3.21 22.04
CA ILE A 55 6.30 -3.96 20.89
C ILE A 55 6.15 -5.45 21.25
N ALA A 56 7.17 -6.07 21.84
CA ALA A 56 7.11 -7.47 22.25
C ALA A 56 5.96 -7.74 23.23
N ALA A 57 5.79 -6.87 24.24
CA ALA A 57 4.71 -6.97 25.22
C ALA A 57 3.31 -6.79 24.58
N CYS A 58 3.18 -5.89 23.60
CA CYS A 58 1.95 -5.70 22.83
C CYS A 58 1.63 -6.90 21.94
N ILE A 59 2.64 -7.54 21.30
CA ILE A 59 2.46 -8.78 20.54
C ILE A 59 2.01 -9.91 21.46
N ASP A 60 2.57 -10.02 22.66
CA ASP A 60 2.15 -11.05 23.61
C ASP A 60 0.70 -10.82 24.07
N GLU A 61 0.30 -9.57 24.32
CA GLU A 61 -1.09 -9.27 24.65
C GLU A 61 -2.05 -9.50 23.47
N MET A 62 -1.63 -9.16 22.25
CA MET A 62 -2.35 -9.49 21.01
C MET A 62 -2.63 -10.99 20.92
N LYS A 63 -1.61 -11.84 21.12
CA LYS A 63 -1.74 -13.30 21.10
C LYS A 63 -2.71 -13.80 22.18
N ARG A 64 -2.69 -13.20 23.38
CA ARG A 64 -3.64 -13.54 24.46
C ARG A 64 -5.07 -13.14 24.08
N SER A 65 -5.27 -11.94 23.54
CA SER A 65 -6.59 -11.48 23.06
C SER A 65 -7.14 -12.36 21.94
N TYR A 66 -6.26 -12.95 21.14
CA TYR A 66 -6.63 -13.90 20.08
C TYR A 66 -7.18 -15.22 20.63
N VAL A 67 -6.61 -15.71 21.75
CA VAL A 67 -6.95 -17.01 22.34
C VAL A 67 -8.11 -16.94 23.33
N ASP A 68 -8.31 -15.79 24.01
CA ASP A 68 -9.27 -15.63 25.12
C ASP A 68 -10.46 -14.70 24.76
N PRO A 69 -11.47 -15.20 24.02
CA PRO A 69 -12.64 -14.42 23.64
C PRO A 69 -13.52 -14.04 24.86
N PRO A 70 -14.27 -12.93 24.79
CA PRO A 70 -14.48 -12.10 23.60
C PRO A 70 -13.33 -11.14 23.32
N ARG A 71 -13.08 -10.90 22.02
CA ARG A 71 -12.20 -9.83 21.53
C ARG A 71 -12.83 -8.49 21.90
N ASP A 72 -12.03 -7.56 22.38
CA ASP A 72 -12.42 -6.17 22.63
C ASP A 72 -11.75 -5.30 21.53
N PRO A 73 -12.52 -4.79 20.54
CA PRO A 73 -11.94 -3.98 19.46
C PRO A 73 -11.23 -2.72 19.95
N ASP A 74 -11.62 -2.18 21.12
CA ASP A 74 -10.96 -1.03 21.69
C ASP A 74 -9.58 -1.37 22.23
N ILE A 75 -9.38 -2.56 22.83
CA ILE A 75 -8.04 -2.96 23.26
C ILE A 75 -7.16 -3.26 22.06
N GLU A 76 -7.68 -3.94 21.03
CA GLU A 76 -6.92 -4.23 19.81
C GLU A 76 -6.48 -2.96 19.09
N ARG A 77 -7.34 -1.95 19.06
CA ARG A 77 -7.01 -0.63 18.52
C ARG A 77 -5.87 -0.01 19.33
N THR A 78 -5.94 -0.07 20.66
CA THR A 78 -4.86 0.44 21.54
C THR A 78 -3.55 -0.33 21.33
N ILE A 79 -3.60 -1.65 21.16
CA ILE A 79 -2.43 -2.48 20.83
C ILE A 79 -1.82 -2.00 19.50
N ALA A 80 -2.62 -1.91 18.43
CA ALA A 80 -2.16 -1.46 17.11
C ALA A 80 -1.52 -0.07 17.17
N GLY A 81 -2.18 0.88 17.84
CA GLY A 81 -1.68 2.24 18.02
C GLY A 81 -0.39 2.31 18.84
N THR A 82 -0.25 1.47 19.87
CA THR A 82 0.97 1.43 20.68
C THR A 82 2.16 0.86 19.90
N ILE A 83 1.94 -0.19 19.11
CA ILE A 83 2.97 -0.74 18.22
C ILE A 83 3.37 0.31 17.19
N LEU A 84 2.41 0.94 16.51
CA LEU A 84 2.66 1.97 15.51
C LEU A 84 3.45 3.16 16.10
N ALA A 85 3.05 3.68 17.26
CA ALA A 85 3.75 4.75 17.94
C ALA A 85 5.18 4.35 18.32
N SER A 86 5.39 3.12 18.77
CA SER A 86 6.72 2.59 19.08
C SER A 86 7.60 2.47 17.83
N LEU A 87 7.04 2.05 16.70
CA LEU A 87 7.75 1.99 15.43
C LEU A 87 8.15 3.39 14.93
N ARG A 88 7.24 4.37 15.02
CA ARG A 88 7.52 5.78 14.70
C ARG A 88 8.63 6.33 15.57
N TRP A 89 8.59 6.06 16.88
CA TRP A 89 9.64 6.48 17.82
C TRP A 89 11.01 5.93 17.44
N MET A 90 11.09 4.69 16.98
CA MET A 90 12.34 4.10 16.52
C MET A 90 12.74 4.53 15.10
N HIS A 91 12.00 5.42 14.44
CA HIS A 91 12.14 5.71 13.01
C HIS A 91 12.19 4.44 12.16
N GLY A 92 11.37 3.44 12.51
CA GLY A 92 11.25 2.25 11.68
C GLY A 92 12.49 1.36 11.65
N ARG A 93 13.30 1.30 12.71
CA ARG A 93 14.48 0.41 12.77
C ARG A 93 14.14 -1.01 12.29
N SER A 94 14.83 -1.42 11.22
CA SER A 94 14.54 -2.66 10.46
C SER A 94 14.47 -3.93 11.31
N VAL A 95 15.24 -4.06 12.41
CA VAL A 95 15.20 -5.25 13.27
C VAL A 95 13.82 -5.46 13.93
N ALA A 96 13.16 -4.39 14.39
CA ALA A 96 11.84 -4.50 14.99
C ALA A 96 10.78 -4.91 13.95
N ILE A 97 10.87 -4.36 12.74
CA ILE A 97 9.99 -4.71 11.62
C ILE A 97 10.20 -6.17 11.20
N ALA A 98 11.45 -6.61 11.07
CA ALA A 98 11.78 -7.99 10.75
C ALA A 98 11.23 -8.96 11.81
N ASN A 99 11.27 -8.60 13.09
CA ASN A 99 10.69 -9.40 14.16
C ASN A 99 9.15 -9.49 14.05
N LEU A 100 8.48 -8.37 13.74
CA LEU A 100 7.03 -8.34 13.51
C LEU A 100 6.62 -9.24 12.34
N ILE A 101 7.33 -9.15 11.21
CA ILE A 101 7.03 -9.95 10.00
C ILE A 101 7.32 -11.44 10.20
N ASN A 102 8.31 -11.76 11.04
CA ASN A 102 8.64 -13.15 11.38
C ASN A 102 7.71 -13.74 12.46
N ASP A 103 6.92 -12.93 13.15
CA ASP A 103 5.86 -13.44 14.01
C ASP A 103 4.68 -13.94 13.17
N GLU A 104 4.45 -15.25 13.20
CA GLU A 104 3.44 -15.91 12.35
C GLU A 104 1.99 -15.46 12.64
N GLN A 105 1.73 -14.84 13.79
CA GLN A 105 0.39 -14.39 14.18
C GLN A 105 0.17 -12.90 13.94
N PHE A 106 1.24 -12.11 13.86
CA PHE A 106 1.13 -10.66 13.75
C PHE A 106 0.41 -10.19 12.47
N LEU A 107 0.92 -10.57 11.29
CA LEU A 107 0.29 -10.14 10.03
C LEU A 107 -1.14 -10.68 9.84
N PRO A 108 -1.44 -11.96 10.14
CA PRO A 108 -2.82 -12.44 10.14
C PRO A 108 -3.74 -11.65 11.08
N TRP A 109 -3.25 -11.26 12.27
CA TRP A 109 -4.02 -10.43 13.19
C TRP A 109 -4.30 -9.05 12.62
N VAL A 110 -3.28 -8.36 12.07
CA VAL A 110 -3.45 -7.05 11.42
C VAL A 110 -4.51 -7.13 10.30
N ILE A 111 -4.41 -8.15 9.44
CA ILE A 111 -5.36 -8.36 8.35
C ILE A 111 -6.78 -8.62 8.86
N GLN A 112 -6.92 -9.41 9.93
CA GLN A 112 -8.22 -9.62 10.56
C GLN A 112 -8.80 -8.32 11.13
N CYS A 113 -7.98 -7.47 11.76
CA CYS A 113 -8.41 -6.16 12.25
C CYS A 113 -8.80 -5.22 11.10
N ILE A 114 -8.16 -5.31 9.93
CA ILE A 114 -8.57 -4.59 8.72
C ILE A 114 -9.95 -5.05 8.24
N HIS A 115 -10.27 -6.33 8.34
CA HIS A 115 -11.59 -6.84 7.98
C HIS A 115 -12.67 -6.60 9.03
N ASP A 116 -12.32 -6.07 10.21
CA ASP A 116 -13.26 -5.86 11.30
C ASP A 116 -14.23 -4.71 11.01
N ASP A 117 -15.46 -4.83 11.54
CA ASP A 117 -16.48 -3.81 11.36
C ASP A 117 -16.28 -2.57 12.23
N HIS A 118 -15.40 -2.62 13.23
CA HIS A 118 -15.11 -1.51 14.11
C HIS A 118 -14.29 -0.40 13.40
N PRO A 119 -14.87 0.79 13.13
CA PRO A 119 -14.27 1.77 12.22
C PRO A 119 -12.87 2.24 12.66
N LYS A 120 -12.67 2.45 13.95
CA LYS A 120 -11.38 2.90 14.48
C LYS A 120 -10.34 1.78 14.57
N LEU A 121 -10.75 0.52 14.66
CA LEU A 121 -9.78 -0.59 14.70
C LEU A 121 -9.19 -0.78 13.30
N HIS A 122 -10.06 -0.74 12.30
CA HIS A 122 -9.69 -0.80 10.89
C HIS A 122 -8.63 0.25 10.51
N GLU A 123 -8.84 1.51 10.88
CA GLU A 123 -7.92 2.62 10.61
C GLU A 123 -6.52 2.37 11.20
N TYR A 124 -6.45 2.01 12.49
CA TYR A 124 -5.17 1.75 13.15
C TYR A 124 -4.45 0.50 12.63
N ALA A 125 -5.20 -0.53 12.22
CA ALA A 125 -4.63 -1.71 11.61
C ALA A 125 -4.05 -1.42 10.22
N MET A 126 -4.71 -0.54 9.46
CA MET A 126 -4.20 -0.05 8.17
C MET A 126 -2.91 0.76 8.34
N ASP A 127 -2.89 1.74 9.24
CA ASP A 127 -1.70 2.55 9.50
C ASP A 127 -0.52 1.70 10.02
N LEU A 128 -0.83 0.64 10.79
CA LEU A 128 0.18 -0.31 11.25
C LEU A 128 0.73 -1.16 10.10
N LEU A 129 -0.14 -1.67 9.21
CA LEU A 129 0.29 -2.41 8.02
C LEU A 129 1.18 -1.52 7.14
N ASP A 130 0.80 -0.25 6.96
CA ASP A 130 1.59 0.73 6.23
C ASP A 130 2.98 0.93 6.82
N GLY A 131 3.03 1.27 8.11
CA GLY A 131 4.30 1.49 8.79
C GLY A 131 5.24 0.29 8.66
N VAL A 132 4.70 -0.93 8.70
CA VAL A 132 5.47 -2.16 8.47
C VAL A 132 5.97 -2.27 7.03
N CYS A 133 5.16 -1.92 6.04
CA CYS A 133 5.57 -1.93 4.64
C CYS A 133 6.64 -0.87 4.33
N CYS A 134 6.43 0.35 4.83
CA CYS A 134 7.23 1.54 4.56
C CYS A 134 8.58 1.49 5.28
N TRP A 135 8.59 1.06 6.55
CA TRP A 135 9.83 0.96 7.33
C TRP A 135 10.53 -0.39 7.21
N GLY A 136 9.89 -1.40 6.62
CA GLY A 136 10.53 -2.67 6.30
C GLY A 136 11.69 -2.50 5.32
N SER A 137 12.67 -3.40 5.38
CA SER A 137 13.63 -3.52 4.27
C SER A 137 12.95 -4.13 3.04
N HIS A 138 13.62 -4.06 1.88
CA HIS A 138 13.15 -4.78 0.68
C HIS A 138 12.98 -6.29 0.94
N ALA A 139 13.93 -6.91 1.67
CA ALA A 139 13.85 -8.32 2.02
C ALA A 139 12.65 -8.63 2.92
N ASP A 140 12.31 -7.72 3.84
CA ASP A 140 11.14 -7.83 4.72
C ASP A 140 9.83 -7.78 3.91
N ARG A 141 9.71 -6.81 3.01
CA ARG A 141 8.54 -6.70 2.10
C ARG A 141 8.38 -7.94 1.23
N VAL A 142 9.45 -8.40 0.58
CA VAL A 142 9.43 -9.64 -0.22
C VAL A 142 9.01 -10.83 0.63
N THR A 143 9.52 -10.96 1.85
CA THR A 143 9.13 -12.03 2.78
C THR A 143 7.64 -11.99 3.11
N MET A 144 7.12 -10.80 3.42
CA MET A 144 5.71 -10.58 3.70
C MET A 144 4.83 -10.93 2.49
N ILE A 145 5.22 -10.51 1.29
CA ILE A 145 4.52 -10.82 0.03
C ILE A 145 4.49 -12.33 -0.19
N ILE A 146 5.64 -13.01 -0.10
CA ILE A 146 5.74 -14.45 -0.33
C ILE A 146 4.87 -15.23 0.66
N ARG A 147 4.91 -14.87 1.95
CA ARG A 147 4.19 -15.61 3.00
C ARG A 147 2.69 -15.31 3.03
N TYR A 148 2.30 -14.06 2.75
CA TYR A 148 0.94 -13.58 3.04
C TYR A 148 0.22 -12.96 1.83
N SER A 149 0.70 -13.17 0.60
CA SER A 149 0.14 -12.57 -0.63
C SER A 149 -1.39 -12.65 -0.74
N SER A 150 -2.01 -13.80 -0.47
CA SER A 150 -3.46 -13.98 -0.55
C SER A 150 -4.21 -13.14 0.49
N SER A 151 -3.70 -13.10 1.72
CA SER A 151 -4.30 -12.37 2.82
C SER A 151 -4.13 -10.86 2.65
N LEU A 152 -2.94 -10.42 2.21
CA LEU A 152 -2.67 -9.02 1.86
C LEU A 152 -3.57 -8.55 0.74
N ARG A 153 -3.71 -9.37 -0.32
CA ARG A 153 -4.65 -9.07 -1.42
C ARG A 153 -6.07 -8.91 -0.90
N SER A 154 -6.54 -9.82 -0.05
CA SER A 154 -7.89 -9.73 0.52
C SER A 154 -8.07 -8.47 1.37
N ALA A 155 -7.06 -8.11 2.18
CA ALA A 155 -7.06 -6.88 2.96
C ALA A 155 -7.17 -5.65 2.04
N PHE A 156 -6.34 -5.57 1.00
CA PHE A 156 -6.40 -4.49 0.01
C PHE A 156 -7.76 -4.45 -0.69
N GLU A 157 -8.29 -5.57 -1.17
CA GLU A 157 -9.63 -5.62 -1.77
C GLU A 157 -10.71 -5.10 -0.83
N HIS A 158 -10.66 -5.46 0.44
CA HIS A 158 -11.62 -5.00 1.44
C HIS A 158 -11.53 -3.49 1.68
N VAL A 159 -10.32 -2.95 1.82
CA VAL A 159 -10.07 -1.50 1.96
C VAL A 159 -10.62 -0.75 0.75
N MET A 160 -10.32 -1.23 -0.45
CA MET A 160 -10.75 -0.63 -1.71
C MET A 160 -12.26 -0.69 -1.90
N ALA A 161 -12.90 -1.78 -1.47
CA ALA A 161 -14.35 -1.97 -1.56
C ALA A 161 -15.14 -1.10 -0.58
N ARG A 162 -14.55 -0.74 0.57
CA ARG A 162 -15.28 -0.09 1.67
C ARG A 162 -15.72 1.36 1.43
N LYS A 163 -15.44 1.96 0.27
CA LYS A 163 -15.84 3.35 -0.10
C LYS A 163 -15.67 4.34 1.05
N CYS A 164 -14.65 4.17 1.89
CA CYS A 164 -14.55 4.95 3.10
C CYS A 164 -14.03 6.33 2.71
N GLU A 165 -14.93 7.32 2.58
CA GLU A 165 -14.61 8.70 2.22
C GLU A 165 -13.56 9.33 3.16
N ARG A 166 -13.50 8.88 4.41
CA ARG A 166 -12.45 9.27 5.36
C ARG A 166 -11.10 8.61 5.12
N LEU A 167 -11.06 7.37 4.64
CA LEU A 167 -9.80 6.83 4.10
C LEU A 167 -9.43 7.55 2.83
N HIS A 168 -10.36 7.97 1.97
CA HIS A 168 -10.01 8.79 0.82
C HIS A 168 -9.32 10.12 1.21
N GLU A 169 -9.78 10.78 2.28
CA GLU A 169 -9.12 11.98 2.82
C GLU A 169 -7.88 11.67 3.69
N ALA A 170 -7.83 10.57 4.44
CA ALA A 170 -6.68 10.25 5.30
C ALA A 170 -5.55 9.49 4.56
N PHE A 171 -5.90 8.74 3.51
CA PHE A 171 -4.98 8.00 2.65
C PHE A 171 -4.35 8.92 1.59
N TRP A 172 -4.97 10.08 1.29
CA TRP A 172 -4.44 11.01 0.27
C TRP A 172 -4.35 12.48 0.73
N ALA A 173 -5.23 13.00 1.60
CA ALA A 173 -5.27 14.42 1.99
C ALA A 173 -4.52 14.77 3.29
N GLU A 174 -4.17 13.78 4.14
CA GLU A 174 -3.23 13.97 5.23
C GLU A 174 -1.97 13.13 4.97
N SER A 175 -0.91 13.80 4.54
CA SER A 175 0.57 13.55 4.55
C SER A 175 1.22 12.39 5.36
N TYR A 176 0.48 11.44 5.93
CA TYR A 176 1.02 10.25 6.59
C TYR A 176 1.20 9.06 5.64
N TRP A 177 0.37 9.00 4.59
CA TRP A 177 0.58 8.17 3.43
C TRP A 177 1.05 9.08 2.31
N ASP A 178 2.29 9.55 2.40
CA ASP A 178 2.91 10.15 1.23
C ASP A 178 2.79 9.09 0.11
N GLU A 179 2.26 9.48 -1.06
CA GLU A 179 2.10 8.57 -2.22
C GLU A 179 3.42 7.83 -2.55
N ASP A 180 4.50 8.38 -1.99
CA ASP A 180 5.90 8.01 -1.97
C ASP A 180 6.29 6.77 -1.13
N HIS A 181 5.41 6.08 -0.38
CA HIS A 181 5.88 5.03 0.56
C HIS A 181 5.36 3.60 0.32
N LEU A 182 4.06 3.34 0.38
CA LEU A 182 3.57 1.96 0.14
C LEU A 182 3.74 1.54 -1.33
N PHE A 183 3.54 2.48 -2.24
CA PHE A 183 3.49 2.24 -3.69
C PHE A 183 4.80 2.55 -4.42
N ASP A 184 5.79 3.19 -3.78
CA ASP A 184 7.16 3.35 -4.31
C ASP A 184 7.91 2.02 -4.38
N HIS A 185 7.54 1.10 -3.50
CA HIS A 185 8.16 -0.20 -3.46
C HIS A 185 7.56 -1.05 -4.58
N CYS A 186 8.35 -1.23 -5.64
CA CYS A 186 8.04 -2.07 -6.81
C CYS A 186 7.44 -3.44 -6.42
N ASP A 187 7.83 -3.98 -5.26
CA ASP A 187 7.30 -5.24 -4.72
C ASP A 187 5.79 -5.18 -4.41
N MET A 188 5.34 -4.09 -3.77
CA MET A 188 3.94 -3.89 -3.39
C MET A 188 3.09 -3.48 -4.60
N ALA A 189 3.64 -2.64 -5.49
CA ALA A 189 3.03 -2.38 -6.79
C ALA A 189 2.80 -3.70 -7.56
N GLY A 190 3.77 -4.61 -7.54
CA GLY A 190 3.68 -5.93 -8.15
C GLY A 190 2.56 -6.82 -7.60
N LEU A 191 2.19 -6.68 -6.32
CA LEU A 191 1.03 -7.36 -5.71
C LEU A 191 -0.29 -6.81 -6.26
N ILE A 192 -0.41 -5.49 -6.34
CA ILE A 192 -1.62 -4.78 -6.80
C ILE A 192 -1.84 -4.99 -8.29
N ALA A 193 -0.75 -5.04 -9.06
CA ALA A 193 -0.73 -5.49 -10.45
C ALA A 193 -1.45 -6.83 -10.63
N MET A 194 -1.28 -7.75 -9.68
CA MET A 194 -1.88 -9.09 -9.73
C MET A 194 -3.25 -9.16 -9.04
N SER A 195 -3.79 -8.04 -8.56
CA SER A 195 -5.11 -8.02 -7.95
C SER A 195 -6.21 -8.16 -9.02
N PRO A 196 -7.39 -8.71 -8.66
CA PRO A 196 -8.48 -8.94 -9.60
C PRO A 196 -8.94 -7.64 -10.28
N ARG A 197 -9.56 -7.78 -11.47
CA ARG A 197 -10.15 -6.67 -12.23
C ARG A 197 -11.09 -5.78 -11.40
N SER A 198 -11.73 -6.30 -10.36
CA SER A 198 -12.58 -5.53 -9.46
C SER A 198 -11.82 -4.44 -8.69
N LEU A 199 -10.56 -4.69 -8.32
CA LEU A 199 -9.73 -3.71 -7.63
C LEU A 199 -9.35 -2.57 -8.57
N TRP A 200 -9.03 -2.90 -9.81
CA TRP A 200 -8.81 -1.93 -10.89
C TRP A 200 -10.08 -1.18 -11.29
N ALA A 201 -11.26 -1.82 -11.21
CA ALA A 201 -12.54 -1.13 -11.40
C ALA A 201 -12.81 -0.10 -10.28
N SER A 202 -12.36 -0.36 -9.05
CA SER A 202 -12.38 0.66 -7.98
C SER A 202 -11.43 1.82 -8.32
N VAL A 203 -10.24 1.53 -8.84
CA VAL A 203 -9.31 2.57 -9.33
C VAL A 203 -9.95 3.41 -10.45
N GLU A 204 -10.74 2.81 -11.34
CA GLU A 204 -11.50 3.54 -12.36
C GLU A 204 -12.65 4.37 -11.78
N GLN A 205 -13.31 3.93 -10.70
CA GLN A 205 -14.31 4.74 -10.00
C GLN A 205 -13.71 5.99 -9.34
N TRP A 206 -12.40 6.00 -9.13
CA TRP A 206 -11.68 7.15 -8.56
C TRP A 206 -11.33 8.21 -9.60
N LYS A 207 -11.44 7.85 -10.88
CA LYS A 207 -11.26 8.77 -12.00
C LYS A 207 -12.26 9.94 -11.90
N GLY A 208 -11.73 11.14 -11.71
CA GLY A 208 -12.50 12.38 -11.82
C GLY A 208 -13.04 12.96 -10.53
N LYS A 209 -12.55 12.53 -9.35
CA LYS A 209 -12.80 13.28 -8.11
C LYS A 209 -11.98 14.58 -8.06
N ASP A 210 -10.70 14.52 -8.44
CA ASP A 210 -9.80 15.66 -8.62
C ASP A 210 -8.58 15.28 -9.48
N GLU A 211 -7.76 16.28 -9.86
CA GLU A 211 -6.54 16.10 -10.66
C GLU A 211 -5.44 15.36 -9.90
N GLU A 212 -5.35 15.56 -8.59
CA GLU A 212 -4.35 14.96 -7.69
C GLU A 212 -4.52 13.45 -7.64
N SER A 213 -5.72 12.96 -7.34
CA SER A 213 -6.05 11.53 -7.35
C SER A 213 -5.77 10.86 -8.70
N THR A 214 -5.92 11.61 -9.80
CA THR A 214 -5.62 11.08 -11.14
C THR A 214 -4.11 10.92 -11.33
N ALA A 215 -3.30 11.82 -10.76
CA ALA A 215 -1.85 11.77 -10.81
C ALA A 215 -1.32 10.54 -10.06
N SER A 216 -1.73 10.35 -8.80
CA SER A 216 -1.32 9.23 -7.95
C SER A 216 -1.60 7.89 -8.60
N VAL A 217 -2.81 7.74 -9.17
CA VAL A 217 -3.22 6.53 -9.88
C VAL A 217 -2.34 6.28 -11.10
N CYS A 218 -2.03 7.32 -11.89
CA CYS A 218 -1.17 7.18 -13.06
C CYS A 218 0.27 6.85 -12.68
N CYS A 219 0.82 7.45 -11.63
CA CYS A 219 2.14 7.12 -11.07
C CYS A 219 2.20 5.65 -10.62
N LEU A 220 1.18 5.19 -9.89
CA LEU A 220 1.06 3.79 -9.48
C LEU A 220 1.03 2.84 -10.69
N ILE A 221 0.23 3.16 -11.71
CA ILE A 221 0.17 2.37 -12.95
C ILE A 221 1.56 2.26 -13.61
N MET A 222 2.32 3.36 -13.66
CA MET A 222 3.66 3.35 -14.25
C MET A 222 4.63 2.46 -13.48
N ARG A 223 4.62 2.50 -12.15
CA ARG A 223 5.44 1.62 -11.31
C ARG A 223 5.04 0.15 -11.43
N VAL A 224 3.74 -0.12 -11.54
CA VAL A 224 3.22 -1.45 -11.83
C VAL A 224 3.77 -1.96 -13.16
N TYR A 225 3.73 -1.15 -14.22
CA TYR A 225 4.29 -1.54 -15.51
C TYR A 225 5.80 -1.72 -15.46
N GLU A 226 6.52 -0.82 -14.80
CA GLU A 226 7.96 -0.91 -14.60
C GLU A 226 8.35 -2.24 -13.94
N SER A 227 7.68 -2.61 -12.84
CA SER A 227 7.91 -3.87 -12.13
C SER A 227 7.63 -5.12 -12.98
N ALA A 228 6.86 -4.97 -14.06
CA ALA A 228 6.49 -6.04 -14.96
C ALA A 228 7.31 -6.06 -16.26
N LEU A 229 8.21 -5.09 -16.49
CA LEU A 229 8.98 -4.98 -17.73
C LEU A 229 9.78 -6.25 -18.04
N ASP A 230 10.31 -6.93 -17.02
CA ASP A 230 11.11 -8.15 -17.19
C ASP A 230 10.27 -9.42 -17.40
N SER A 231 8.94 -9.31 -17.34
CA SER A 231 8.01 -10.43 -17.52
C SER A 231 6.98 -10.11 -18.61
N PRO A 232 7.28 -10.40 -19.90
CA PRO A 232 6.41 -10.06 -21.03
C PRO A 232 4.97 -10.54 -20.88
N LYS A 233 4.75 -11.75 -20.35
CA LYS A 233 3.40 -12.28 -20.11
C LYS A 233 2.62 -11.43 -19.11
N LYS A 234 3.24 -11.08 -17.98
CA LYS A 234 2.62 -10.25 -16.94
C LYS A 234 2.36 -8.85 -17.46
N LEU A 235 3.32 -8.25 -18.17
CA LEU A 235 3.14 -6.95 -18.79
C LEU A 235 1.97 -6.95 -19.78
N GLN A 236 1.87 -7.98 -20.65
CA GLN A 236 0.75 -8.12 -21.58
C GLN A 236 -0.60 -8.22 -20.87
N GLU A 237 -0.69 -9.01 -19.79
CA GLU A 237 -1.90 -9.12 -18.97
C GLU A 237 -2.31 -7.77 -18.38
N LEU A 238 -1.34 -7.00 -17.86
CA LEU A 238 -1.56 -5.66 -17.30
C LEU A 238 -1.95 -4.62 -18.35
N LEU A 239 -1.33 -4.64 -19.52
CA LEU A 239 -1.70 -3.77 -20.64
C LEU A 239 -3.12 -4.09 -21.14
N GLY A 240 -3.50 -5.37 -21.10
CA GLY A 240 -4.86 -5.85 -21.41
C GLY A 240 -5.95 -5.38 -20.44
N LEU A 241 -5.59 -4.76 -19.31
CA LEU A 241 -6.54 -4.10 -18.41
C LEU A 241 -7.00 -2.73 -18.91
N GLY A 242 -6.34 -2.14 -19.92
CA GLY A 242 -6.77 -0.89 -20.54
C GLY A 242 -6.36 0.40 -19.83
N HIS A 243 -5.49 0.32 -18.81
CA HIS A 243 -4.98 1.50 -18.09
C HIS A 243 -3.84 2.23 -18.80
N PHE A 244 -3.18 1.57 -19.77
CA PHE A 244 -2.04 2.12 -20.48
C PHE A 244 -2.33 3.46 -21.19
N PRO A 245 -3.44 3.61 -21.95
CA PRO A 245 -3.81 4.89 -22.56
C PRO A 245 -4.14 5.97 -21.54
N MET A 246 -4.63 5.59 -20.36
CA MET A 246 -4.98 6.55 -19.31
C MET A 246 -3.72 7.20 -18.75
N ALA A 247 -2.74 6.38 -18.34
CA ALA A 247 -1.45 6.87 -17.89
C ALA A 247 -0.75 7.70 -18.98
N ALA A 248 -0.70 7.18 -20.21
CA ALA A 248 -0.10 7.91 -21.34
C ALA A 248 -0.73 9.29 -21.55
N ARG A 249 -2.06 9.39 -21.54
CA ARG A 249 -2.78 10.67 -21.69
C ARG A 249 -2.49 11.64 -20.55
N PHE A 250 -2.47 11.14 -19.31
CA PHE A 250 -2.18 11.95 -18.14
C PHE A 250 -0.77 12.57 -18.26
N PHE A 251 0.26 11.73 -18.44
CA PHE A 251 1.64 12.21 -18.54
C PHE A 251 1.87 13.09 -19.76
N ALA A 252 1.20 12.86 -20.89
CA ALA A 252 1.27 13.72 -22.07
C ALA A 252 0.69 15.13 -21.86
N ARG A 253 -0.26 15.30 -20.92
CA ARG A 253 -0.89 16.60 -20.63
C ARG A 253 -0.15 17.43 -19.60
N LEU A 254 0.75 16.82 -18.81
CA LEU A 254 1.57 17.56 -17.86
C LEU A 254 2.40 18.65 -18.56
N PRO A 255 2.68 19.78 -17.90
CA PRO A 255 3.61 20.78 -18.42
C PRO A 255 4.97 20.15 -18.67
N ALA A 256 5.67 20.56 -19.74
CA ALA A 256 6.94 19.96 -20.14
C ALA A 256 8.04 19.99 -19.06
N ARG A 257 7.94 20.89 -18.08
CA ARG A 257 8.86 21.00 -16.93
C ARG A 257 8.60 19.98 -15.82
N ASP A 258 7.40 19.39 -15.81
CA ASP A 258 6.92 18.50 -14.74
C ASP A 258 6.94 17.02 -15.18
N VAL A 259 7.46 16.73 -16.37
CA VAL A 259 7.66 15.36 -16.86
C VAL A 259 9.04 14.88 -16.47
N HIS A 260 9.10 13.75 -15.77
CA HIS A 260 10.37 13.11 -15.45
C HIS A 260 10.80 12.16 -16.58
N SER A 261 12.11 11.99 -16.75
CA SER A 261 12.66 11.09 -17.79
C SER A 261 12.32 9.63 -17.55
N HIS A 262 11.93 9.28 -16.32
CA HIS A 262 11.69 7.91 -15.88
C HIS A 262 10.47 7.28 -16.57
N GLU A 263 9.32 7.95 -16.54
CA GLU A 263 8.08 7.43 -17.11
C GLU A 263 8.17 7.26 -18.62
N ASP A 264 8.88 8.17 -19.29
CA ASP A 264 9.19 8.07 -20.71
C ASP A 264 9.96 6.79 -21.06
N ASP A 265 10.94 6.42 -20.23
CA ASP A 265 11.74 5.22 -20.45
C ASP A 265 10.90 3.97 -20.25
N VAL A 266 9.98 3.97 -19.27
CA VAL A 266 9.00 2.90 -19.10
C VAL A 266 8.09 2.81 -20.34
N PHE A 267 7.56 3.93 -20.84
CA PHE A 267 6.74 3.95 -22.06
C PHE A 267 7.50 3.43 -23.29
N ARG A 268 8.75 3.85 -23.50
CA ARG A 268 9.58 3.37 -24.61
C ARG A 268 9.79 1.85 -24.54
N GLN A 269 10.14 1.34 -23.36
CA GLN A 269 10.35 -0.10 -23.16
C GLN A 269 9.06 -0.90 -23.38
N ILE A 270 7.91 -0.40 -22.93
CA ILE A 270 6.62 -1.03 -23.21
C ILE A 270 6.35 -1.08 -24.71
N LEU A 271 6.52 0.05 -25.42
CA LEU A 271 6.25 0.13 -26.86
C LEU A 271 7.24 -0.69 -27.70
N GLU A 272 8.47 -0.86 -27.23
CA GLU A 272 9.45 -1.75 -27.86
C GLU A 272 9.06 -3.23 -27.69
N LYS A 273 8.66 -3.63 -26.48
CA LYS A 273 8.28 -5.02 -26.16
C LYS A 273 6.88 -5.40 -26.69
N HIS A 274 5.96 -4.44 -26.77
CA HIS A 274 4.56 -4.61 -27.16
C HIS A 274 4.12 -3.57 -28.21
N PRO A 275 4.65 -3.66 -29.44
CA PRO A 275 4.38 -2.67 -30.49
C PRO A 275 2.91 -2.57 -30.90
N GLU A 276 2.10 -3.60 -30.62
CA GLU A 276 0.65 -3.61 -30.84
C GLU A 276 -0.10 -2.48 -30.09
N PHE A 277 0.45 -1.97 -28.98
CA PHE A 277 -0.12 -0.85 -28.23
C PHE A 277 0.29 0.53 -28.76
N SER A 278 1.16 0.61 -29.79
CA SER A 278 1.69 1.88 -30.31
C SER A 278 0.61 2.83 -30.82
N GLN A 279 -0.41 2.32 -31.52
CA GLN A 279 -1.49 3.18 -32.02
C GLN A 279 -2.36 3.70 -30.88
N GLN A 280 -2.63 2.85 -29.90
CA GLN A 280 -3.39 3.23 -28.71
C GLN A 280 -2.65 4.32 -27.92
N PHE A 281 -1.34 4.19 -27.76
CA PHE A 281 -0.50 5.21 -27.14
C PHE A 281 -0.53 6.53 -27.93
N ARG A 282 -0.31 6.46 -29.25
CA ARG A 282 -0.37 7.63 -30.13
C ARG A 282 -1.70 8.38 -30.02
N GLU A 283 -2.81 7.65 -30.02
CA GLU A 283 -4.15 8.21 -29.85
C GLU A 283 -4.33 8.82 -28.45
N ALA A 284 -3.78 8.18 -27.42
CA ALA A 284 -3.87 8.67 -26.05
C ALA A 284 -3.13 9.99 -25.83
N THR A 285 -2.03 10.23 -26.55
CA THR A 285 -1.15 11.38 -26.36
C THR A 285 -1.27 12.46 -27.46
N HIS A 286 -2.21 12.32 -28.40
CA HIS A 286 -2.27 13.20 -29.58
C HIS A 286 -2.54 14.67 -29.23
N ASP A 287 -3.28 14.90 -28.15
CA ASP A 287 -3.69 16.20 -27.61
C ASP A 287 -2.81 16.66 -26.43
N GLY A 288 -1.66 16.01 -26.24
CA GLY A 288 -0.72 16.35 -25.18
C GLY A 288 -0.01 17.69 -25.41
N THR A 289 0.60 18.20 -24.33
CA THR A 289 1.26 19.50 -24.25
C THR A 289 2.49 19.57 -25.17
N ASP A 290 2.67 20.68 -25.88
CA ASP A 290 3.84 20.87 -26.73
C ASP A 290 5.14 20.91 -25.90
N GLY A 291 6.17 20.22 -26.38
CA GLY A 291 7.45 20.08 -25.68
C GLY A 291 7.47 18.99 -24.61
N ASN A 292 6.31 18.44 -24.22
CA ASN A 292 6.23 17.27 -23.35
C ASN A 292 6.80 16.04 -24.08
N SER A 293 7.70 15.31 -23.41
CA SER A 293 8.44 14.21 -24.00
C SER A 293 7.58 12.96 -24.23
N THR A 294 6.62 12.65 -23.35
CA THR A 294 5.61 11.60 -23.56
C THR A 294 4.74 11.89 -24.79
N THR A 295 4.31 13.15 -24.95
CA THR A 295 3.60 13.62 -26.16
C THR A 295 4.45 13.41 -27.41
N ASN A 296 5.74 13.74 -27.35
CA ASN A 296 6.66 13.58 -28.48
C ASN A 296 6.86 12.10 -28.85
N ILE A 297 6.92 11.18 -27.88
CA ILE A 297 6.95 9.73 -28.15
C ILE A 297 5.76 9.35 -29.02
N GLY A 298 4.54 9.72 -28.62
CA GLY A 298 3.34 9.34 -29.36
C GLY A 298 3.21 10.02 -30.72
N ARG A 299 3.64 11.28 -30.87
CA ARG A 299 3.68 11.99 -32.17
C ARG A 299 4.66 11.36 -33.15
N ASN A 300 5.74 10.74 -32.66
CA ASN A 300 6.73 10.04 -33.49
C ASN A 300 6.27 8.66 -33.97
N ILE A 301 5.23 8.09 -33.34
CA ILE A 301 4.62 6.85 -33.80
C ILE A 301 3.90 7.12 -35.13
N ARG A 302 4.26 6.36 -36.17
CA ARG A 302 3.62 6.50 -37.48
C ARG A 302 2.15 6.07 -37.40
N PRO A 303 1.22 6.80 -38.02
CA PRO A 303 -0.15 6.33 -38.17
C PRO A 303 -0.16 4.95 -38.84
N ARG A 304 -1.01 4.04 -38.36
CA ARG A 304 -1.26 2.79 -39.07
C ARG A 304 -1.74 3.15 -40.47
N ARG A 305 -0.98 2.75 -41.49
CA ARG A 305 -1.45 2.90 -42.86
C ARG A 305 -2.64 1.97 -43.01
N ASP A 306 -3.81 2.54 -43.27
CA ASP A 306 -4.96 1.75 -43.73
C ASP A 306 -4.50 0.97 -44.95
N ARG A 307 -4.26 -0.32 -44.76
CA ARG A 307 -4.05 -1.23 -45.87
C ARG A 307 -5.44 -1.66 -46.30
N PRO A 308 -5.90 -1.27 -47.50
CA PRO A 308 -7.17 -1.77 -48.02
C PRO A 308 -7.14 -3.31 -47.97
N GLY A 309 -8.09 -3.93 -47.28
CA GLY A 309 -8.22 -5.40 -47.21
C GLY A 309 -7.62 -6.11 -45.99
N VAL A 310 -7.16 -5.39 -44.96
CA VAL A 310 -6.66 -5.99 -43.68
C VAL A 310 -7.60 -5.67 -42.51
N GLN A 311 -8.91 -5.67 -42.76
CA GLN A 311 -9.89 -5.92 -41.71
C GLN A 311 -9.99 -7.43 -41.58
N TYR A 312 -9.14 -8.02 -40.74
CA TYR A 312 -9.42 -9.38 -40.27
C TYR A 312 -10.73 -9.29 -39.49
N VAL A 313 -11.79 -9.84 -40.09
CA VAL A 313 -12.94 -10.32 -39.34
C VAL A 313 -12.34 -11.30 -38.34
N LEU A 314 -12.37 -10.98 -37.06
CA LEU A 314 -12.29 -12.03 -36.04
C LEU A 314 -13.57 -12.83 -36.23
N GLU A 315 -13.51 -13.84 -37.10
CA GLU A 315 -14.52 -14.89 -37.10
C GLU A 315 -14.39 -15.56 -35.75
N ASP A 316 -15.40 -15.38 -34.90
CA ASP A 316 -15.54 -16.12 -33.65
C ASP A 316 -15.63 -17.61 -34.00
N GLU A 317 -14.50 -18.31 -34.06
CA GLU A 317 -14.38 -19.77 -34.25
C GLU A 317 -14.85 -20.58 -33.01
N ASP A 318 -15.81 -20.07 -32.23
CA ASP A 318 -16.35 -20.78 -31.04
C ASP A 318 -17.89 -20.83 -31.05
N MET A 319 -18.49 -21.14 -32.20
CA MET A 319 -19.92 -21.45 -32.33
C MET A 319 -20.15 -22.78 -33.06
N GLU A 320 -19.45 -23.84 -32.67
CA GLU A 320 -19.80 -25.26 -32.97
C GLU A 320 -18.81 -26.11 -32.17
N THR A 321 -19.14 -26.86 -31.12
CA THR A 321 -20.20 -27.88 -31.03
C THR A 321 -20.50 -28.25 -29.57
N LEU A 322 -21.80 -28.42 -29.29
CA LEU A 322 -22.48 -29.43 -28.44
C LEU A 322 -21.70 -30.15 -27.32
#